data_AF-A0A930T5B6-F1
#
_entry.id   AF-A0A930T5B6-F1
#
_cell.length_a   1.000
_cell.length_b   1.000
_cell.length_c   1.000
_cell.angle_alpha   90.00
_cell.angle_beta   90.00
_cell.angle_gamma   90.00
#
_symmetry.space_group_name_H-M   'P 1'
#
loop_
_entity.id
_entity.type
_entity.pdbx_description
1 polymer ?
#
loop_
_entity_poly.entity_id
_entity_poly.type
_entity_poly.pdbx_seq_one_letter_code
_entity_poly.pdbx_strand_id
1 'polypeptide(L)'
;MQNSNHVLSRNEIEMLGASLRKIEQKMIKKANPDGSQRIWYQGEEPYFDIFFELKSEEIVWFQFTLRAKCLSWDSKRREVQTGMTNELKVNDVSFYAATKTIETDETIDREFLKLVKSILQTRGEEEIFTKALSLLD
;
A
#
# COMPACT_ATOMS: atom_id res chain seq x y z
N MET A 1 -28.34 2.31 6.17
CA MET A 1 -26.88 2.19 5.92
C MET A 1 -26.36 1.09 6.81
N GLN A 2 -26.17 -0.11 6.27
CA GLN A 2 -25.66 -1.25 7.03
C GLN A 2 -24.14 -1.15 7.10
N ASN A 3 -23.62 -0.85 8.30
CA ASN A 3 -22.22 -1.07 8.65
C ASN A 3 -21.97 -2.58 8.71
N SER A 4 -21.72 -3.19 7.56
CA SER A 4 -21.23 -4.56 7.51
C SER A 4 -19.72 -4.51 7.72
N ASN A 5 -19.28 -4.67 8.97
CA ASN A 5 -17.92 -5.14 9.28
C ASN A 5 -17.79 -6.58 8.77
N HIS A 6 -17.81 -6.75 7.44
CA HIS A 6 -17.66 -8.05 6.82
C HIS A 6 -16.19 -8.44 6.97
N VAL A 7 -15.93 -9.33 7.93
CA VAL A 7 -14.63 -9.99 8.03
C VAL A 7 -14.45 -10.78 6.73
N LEU A 8 -13.42 -10.44 5.96
CA LEU A 8 -13.11 -11.15 4.73
C LEU A 8 -12.79 -12.61 5.04
N SER A 9 -13.37 -13.52 4.27
CA SER A 9 -13.04 -14.93 4.32
C SER A 9 -11.61 -15.16 3.84
N ARG A 10 -11.05 -16.32 4.19
CA ARG A 10 -9.72 -16.73 3.72
C ARG A 10 -9.62 -16.73 2.19
N ASN A 11 -10.65 -17.22 1.51
CA ASN A 11 -10.68 -17.25 0.04
C ASN A 11 -10.67 -15.84 -0.54
N GLU A 12 -11.38 -14.88 0.06
CA GLU A 12 -11.33 -13.46 -0.37
C GLU A 12 -9.94 -12.85 -0.20
N ILE A 13 -9.26 -13.16 0.91
CA ILE A 13 -7.88 -12.71 1.15
C ILE A 13 -6.92 -13.29 0.11
N GLU A 14 -7.05 -14.60 -0.19
CA GLU A 14 -6.25 -15.27 -1.22
C GLU A 14 -6.51 -14.70 -2.62
N MET A 15 -7.77 -14.41 -2.97
CA MET A 15 -8.13 -13.76 -4.23
C MET A 15 -7.55 -12.34 -4.33
N LEU A 16 -7.62 -11.54 -3.26
CA LEU A 16 -7.02 -10.21 -3.23
C LEU A 16 -5.51 -10.32 -3.48
N GLY A 17 -4.80 -11.14 -2.73
CA GLY A 17 -3.37 -11.34 -2.93
C GLY A 17 -3.04 -11.76 -4.37
N ALA A 18 -3.72 -12.77 -4.90
CA ALA A 18 -3.50 -13.28 -6.25
C ALA A 18 -3.77 -12.25 -7.36
N SER A 19 -4.66 -11.27 -7.12
CA SER A 19 -5.00 -10.23 -8.07
C SER A 19 -3.89 -9.18 -8.27
N LEU A 20 -2.95 -9.06 -7.33
CA LEU A 20 -1.88 -8.06 -7.41
C LEU A 20 -0.93 -8.36 -8.57
N ARG A 21 -0.83 -7.44 -9.52
CA ARG A 21 0.12 -7.51 -10.64
C ARG A 21 1.12 -6.38 -10.55
N LYS A 22 2.41 -6.73 -10.68
CA LYS A 22 3.47 -5.73 -10.81
C LYS A 22 3.26 -4.98 -12.12
N ILE A 23 3.12 -3.67 -12.05
CA ILE A 23 3.02 -2.83 -13.24
C ILE A 23 4.42 -2.64 -13.82
N GLU A 24 4.62 -3.12 -15.04
CA GLU A 24 5.89 -2.98 -15.75
C GLU A 24 6.21 -1.50 -15.98
N GLN A 25 7.32 -1.05 -15.42
CA GLN A 25 7.76 0.34 -15.48
C GLN A 25 8.46 0.70 -16.79
N LYS A 26 8.01 0.15 -17.93
CA LYS A 26 8.57 0.48 -19.25
C LYS A 26 8.49 1.99 -19.60
N MET A 27 7.70 2.75 -18.85
CA MET A 27 7.45 4.18 -19.06
C MET A 27 7.89 5.09 -17.90
N ILE A 28 8.31 4.55 -16.75
CA ILE A 28 8.68 5.38 -15.58
C ILE A 28 10.20 5.51 -15.56
N LYS A 29 10.66 6.76 -15.54
CA LYS A 29 12.08 7.17 -15.59
C LYS A 29 12.96 6.26 -14.70
N LYS A 30 14.16 5.97 -15.22
CA LYS A 30 15.31 5.45 -14.46
C LYS A 30 15.36 6.09 -13.08
N ALA A 31 15.76 5.32 -12.07
CA ALA A 31 15.89 5.65 -10.64
C ALA A 31 15.81 7.15 -10.34
N ASN A 32 14.99 7.52 -9.35
CA ASN A 32 14.91 8.89 -8.85
C ASN A 32 16.32 9.48 -8.64
N PRO A 33 16.50 10.80 -8.70
CA PRO A 33 17.84 11.42 -8.60
C PRO A 33 18.65 11.02 -7.36
N ASP A 34 17.99 10.52 -6.32
CA ASP A 34 18.59 10.01 -5.08
C ASP A 34 18.94 8.52 -5.10
N GLY A 35 18.79 7.86 -6.25
CA GLY A 35 19.03 6.44 -6.48
C GLY A 35 17.88 5.52 -6.07
N SER A 36 16.73 6.06 -5.66
CA SER A 36 15.58 5.23 -5.28
C SER A 36 14.80 4.71 -6.48
N GLN A 37 14.25 3.49 -6.34
CA GLN A 37 13.37 2.86 -7.32
C GLN A 37 11.98 2.72 -6.70
N ARG A 38 10.97 3.28 -7.35
CA ARG A 38 9.57 2.98 -7.01
C ARG A 38 9.16 1.66 -7.65
N ILE A 39 8.33 0.86 -7.01
CA ILE A 39 7.67 -0.32 -7.58
C ILE A 39 6.17 -0.17 -7.31
N TRP A 40 5.34 -0.57 -8.27
CA TRP A 40 3.89 -0.51 -8.14
C TRP A 40 3.28 -1.87 -8.43
N TYR A 41 2.44 -2.34 -7.51
CA TYR A 41 1.52 -3.45 -7.69
C TYR A 41 0.09 -2.92 -7.72
N GLN A 42 -0.69 -3.36 -8.70
CA GLN A 42 -2.10 -3.03 -8.84
C GLN A 42 -2.93 -4.29 -8.69
N GLY A 43 -3.93 -4.26 -7.81
CA GLY A 43 -4.92 -5.33 -7.70
C GLY A 43 -6.08 -5.12 -8.68
N GLU A 44 -6.92 -6.14 -8.83
CA GLU A 44 -8.10 -6.07 -9.71
C GLU A 44 -9.27 -5.30 -9.08
N GLU A 45 -9.32 -5.18 -7.75
CA GLU A 45 -10.33 -4.39 -7.08
C GLU A 45 -10.07 -2.87 -7.21
N PRO A 46 -11.13 -2.05 -7.35
CA PRO A 46 -11.00 -0.61 -7.25
C PRO A 46 -10.32 -0.19 -5.95
N TYR A 47 -9.43 0.79 -6.03
CA TYR A 47 -8.69 1.30 -4.89
C TYR A 47 -7.83 0.25 -4.18
N PHE A 48 -7.33 -0.75 -4.92
CA PHE A 48 -6.37 -1.71 -4.42
C PHE A 48 -5.01 -1.56 -5.13
N ASP A 49 -4.04 -1.00 -4.43
CA ASP A 49 -2.68 -0.81 -4.93
C ASP A 49 -1.65 -0.92 -3.80
N ILE A 50 -0.40 -1.24 -4.18
CA ILE A 50 0.74 -1.20 -3.29
C ILE A 50 1.88 -0.49 -3.99
N PHE A 51 2.42 0.54 -3.35
CA PHE A 51 3.64 1.20 -3.77
C PHE A 51 4.77 0.87 -2.82
N PHE A 52 5.91 0.53 -3.37
CA PHE A 52 7.17 0.41 -2.64
C PHE A 52 8.16 1.43 -3.18
N GLU A 53 8.92 2.05 -2.30
CA GLU A 53 10.13 2.80 -2.65
C GLU A 53 11.32 2.05 -2.07
N LEU A 54 12.24 1.68 -2.95
CA LEU A 54 13.44 0.93 -2.62
C LEU A 54 14.67 1.83 -2.77
N LYS A 55 15.61 1.73 -1.84
CA LYS A 55 16.95 2.29 -1.99
C LYS A 55 17.96 1.20 -1.65
N SER A 56 18.86 0.90 -2.59
CA SER A 56 19.80 -0.22 -2.43
C SER A 56 19.09 -1.53 -2.07
N GLU A 57 17.97 -1.82 -2.74
CA GLU A 57 17.12 -3.02 -2.54
C GLU A 57 16.37 -3.10 -1.20
N GLU A 58 16.52 -2.09 -0.33
CA GLU A 58 15.80 -1.98 0.94
C GLU A 58 14.56 -1.09 0.81
N ILE A 59 13.47 -1.49 1.45
CA ILE A 59 12.25 -0.68 1.52
C ILE A 59 12.54 0.54 2.40
N VAL A 60 12.46 1.74 1.82
CA VAL A 60 12.57 3.01 2.56
C VAL A 60 11.21 3.63 2.85
N TRP A 61 10.22 3.29 2.04
CA TRP A 61 8.84 3.68 2.20
C TRP A 61 7.91 2.70 1.47
N PHE A 62 6.72 2.46 2.01
CA PHE A 62 5.68 1.81 1.23
C PHE A 62 4.29 2.26 1.66
N GLN A 63 3.32 2.05 0.77
CA GLN A 63 1.92 2.25 1.04
C GLN A 63 1.09 1.15 0.41
N PHE A 64 0.19 0.60 1.20
CA PHE A 64 -0.87 -0.31 0.80
C PHE A 64 -2.19 0.45 0.83
N THR A 65 -2.97 0.41 -0.25
CA THR A 65 -4.31 1.00 -0.33
C THR A 65 -5.31 -0.12 -0.60
N LEU A 66 -6.42 -0.18 0.13
CA LEU A 66 -7.56 -1.05 -0.16
C LEU A 66 -8.86 -0.35 0.24
N ARG A 67 -9.77 -0.18 -0.72
CA ARG A 67 -11.13 0.37 -0.49
C ARG A 67 -11.09 1.70 0.28
N ALA A 68 -10.24 2.60 -0.19
CA ALA A 68 -9.95 3.91 0.39
C ALA A 68 -9.31 3.91 1.80
N LYS A 69 -9.04 2.75 2.41
CA LYS A 69 -8.14 2.65 3.55
C LYS A 69 -6.71 2.57 3.07
N CYS A 70 -5.79 3.12 3.84
CA CYS A 70 -4.37 3.03 3.55
C CYS A 70 -3.58 2.65 4.80
N LEU A 71 -2.49 1.95 4.57
CA LEU A 71 -1.47 1.63 5.54
C LEU A 71 -0.14 2.02 4.92
N SER A 72 0.68 2.76 5.66
CA SER A 72 1.99 3.19 5.20
C SER A 72 3.04 2.91 6.25
N TRP A 73 4.28 2.80 5.78
CA TRP A 73 5.46 2.71 6.62
C TRP A 73 6.55 3.62 6.03
N ASP A 74 7.28 4.30 6.91
CA ASP A 74 8.38 5.21 6.55
C ASP A 74 9.61 4.89 7.40
N SER A 75 10.73 4.59 6.75
CA SER A 75 12.02 4.30 7.39
C SER A 75 12.56 5.42 8.29
N LYS A 76 12.21 6.68 8.01
CA LYS A 76 12.65 7.84 8.80
C LYS A 76 11.99 7.89 10.17
N ARG A 77 10.71 7.49 10.22
CA ARG A 77 9.93 7.46 11.47
C ARG A 77 9.96 6.09 12.13
N ARG A 78 10.20 5.03 11.36
CA ARG A 78 10.08 3.62 11.78
C ARG A 78 8.71 3.32 12.37
N GLU A 79 7.68 3.93 11.79
CA GLU A 79 6.31 3.86 12.27
C GLU A 79 5.38 3.38 11.17
N VAL A 80 4.40 2.58 11.58
CA VAL A 80 3.25 2.21 10.76
C VAL A 80 2.16 3.23 11.01
N GLN A 81 1.52 3.69 9.94
CA GLN A 81 0.39 4.60 10.02
C GLN A 81 -0.76 4.07 9.17
N THR A 82 -1.98 4.17 9.69
CA THR A 82 -3.20 3.92 8.92
C THR A 82 -3.90 5.23 8.62
N GLY A 83 -4.83 5.19 7.68
CA GLY A 83 -5.64 6.35 7.34
C GLY A 83 -6.62 6.08 6.23
N MET A 84 -7.27 7.14 5.77
CA MET A 84 -8.16 7.10 4.62
C MET A 84 -7.67 8.00 3.48
N THR A 85 -7.85 7.53 2.24
CA THR A 85 -7.61 8.35 1.05
C THR A 85 -8.83 9.25 0.84
N ASN A 86 -8.65 10.57 0.96
CA ASN A 86 -9.69 11.54 0.65
C ASN A 86 -9.44 12.14 -0.74
N GLU A 87 -10.40 11.94 -1.66
CA GLU A 87 -10.34 12.47 -3.02
C GLU A 87 -10.86 13.92 -3.14
N LEU A 88 -11.47 14.46 -2.08
CA LEU A 88 -12.14 15.77 -2.10
C LEU A 88 -11.30 16.93 -1.56
N LYS A 89 -10.08 16.69 -1.07
CA LYS A 89 -9.15 17.76 -0.64
C LYS A 89 -8.26 18.19 -1.82
N VAL A 90 -8.84 18.99 -2.71
CA VAL A 90 -8.13 19.66 -3.81
C VAL A 90 -7.62 21.01 -3.31
N ASN A 91 -6.44 21.02 -2.70
CA ASN A 91 -5.65 22.25 -2.55
C ASN A 91 -4.21 21.89 -2.90
N ASP A 92 -3.75 22.40 -4.05
CA ASP A 92 -2.43 22.23 -4.66
C ASP A 92 -2.06 20.78 -5.03
N VAL A 93 -1.90 20.46 -6.32
CA VAL A 93 -0.70 20.70 -7.13
C VAL A 93 -1.02 20.33 -8.60
N SER A 94 -0.52 21.12 -9.54
CA SER A 94 -0.35 20.76 -10.95
C SER A 94 0.43 19.45 -11.10
N PHE A 95 0.11 18.65 -12.15
CA PHE A 95 0.55 17.27 -12.47
C PHE A 95 -0.39 16.15 -11.95
N TYR A 96 -1.34 15.74 -12.80
CA TYR A 96 -2.21 14.56 -12.62
C TYR A 96 -1.38 13.25 -12.48
N ALA A 97 -1.82 12.22 -11.75
CA ALA A 97 -3.20 11.87 -11.44
C ALA A 97 -3.43 11.46 -9.97
N ALA A 98 -4.46 12.08 -9.37
CA ALA A 98 -5.03 11.84 -8.05
C ALA A 98 -4.14 12.22 -6.85
N THR A 99 -4.23 13.48 -6.43
CA THR A 99 -3.90 13.95 -5.07
C THR A 99 -4.81 13.26 -4.06
N LYS A 100 -4.57 11.97 -3.78
CA LYS A 100 -5.15 11.30 -2.62
C LYS A 100 -4.47 11.92 -1.41
N THR A 101 -5.14 12.86 -0.75
CA THR A 101 -4.68 13.31 0.56
C THR A 101 -4.95 12.15 1.52
N ILE A 102 -3.90 11.67 2.18
CA ILE A 102 -4.05 10.66 3.22
C ILE A 102 -4.39 11.40 4.51
N GLU A 103 -5.59 11.16 4.99
CA GLU A 103 -5.98 11.56 6.33
C GLU A 103 -5.57 10.42 7.25
N THR A 104 -4.50 10.68 8.00
CA THR A 104 -3.94 9.69 8.91
C THR A 104 -4.82 9.54 10.13
N ASP A 105 -5.05 8.31 10.55
CA ASP A 105 -5.79 8.04 11.78
C ASP A 105 -5.00 8.53 12.99
N GLU A 106 -5.71 8.98 14.04
CA GLU A 106 -5.10 9.32 15.33
C GLU A 106 -4.48 8.08 16.01
N THR A 107 -5.01 6.90 15.69
CA THR A 107 -4.55 5.60 16.20
C THR A 107 -4.56 4.56 15.10
N ILE A 108 -3.60 3.64 15.09
CA ILE A 108 -3.49 2.58 14.09
C ILE A 108 -4.75 1.70 14.08
N ASP A 109 -5.41 1.56 12.93
CA ASP A 109 -6.47 0.59 12.68
C ASP A 109 -5.87 -0.83 12.66
N ARG A 110 -5.93 -1.50 13.82
CA ARG A 110 -5.34 -2.83 14.02
C ARG A 110 -6.00 -3.92 13.18
N GLU A 111 -7.30 -3.80 12.92
CA GLU A 111 -8.02 -4.76 12.08
C GLU A 111 -7.57 -4.62 10.63
N PHE A 112 -7.41 -3.38 10.16
CA PHE A 112 -6.86 -3.13 8.84
C PHE A 112 -5.41 -3.59 8.72
N LEU A 113 -4.54 -3.30 9.70
CA LEU A 113 -3.17 -3.81 9.74
C LEU A 113 -3.12 -5.35 9.65
N LYS A 114 -3.98 -6.05 10.41
CA LYS A 114 -4.07 -7.51 10.38
C LYS A 114 -4.53 -8.02 9.00
N LEU A 115 -5.48 -7.34 8.37
CA LEU A 115 -5.91 -7.68 7.01
C LEU A 115 -4.77 -7.50 6.00
N VAL A 116 -4.05 -6.37 6.05
CA VAL A 116 -2.89 -6.11 5.19
C VAL A 116 -1.85 -7.22 5.34
N LYS A 117 -1.47 -7.58 6.58
CA LYS A 117 -0.55 -8.70 6.82
C LYS A 117 -1.07 -9.99 6.20
N SER A 118 -2.35 -10.30 6.36
CA SER A 118 -2.96 -11.52 5.84
C SER A 118 -2.91 -11.58 4.30
N ILE A 119 -3.14 -10.46 3.61
CA ILE A 119 -3.05 -10.36 2.15
C ILE A 119 -1.59 -10.50 1.68
N LEU A 120 -0.65 -9.82 2.32
CA LEU A 120 0.77 -9.91 1.95
C LEU A 120 1.33 -11.32 2.16
N GLN A 121 0.89 -12.01 3.22
CA GLN A 121 1.29 -13.39 3.52
C GLN A 121 0.92 -14.39 2.42
N THR A 122 -0.15 -14.15 1.64
CA THR A 122 -0.50 -15.05 0.53
C THR A 122 0.52 -15.00 -0.61
N ARG A 123 1.45 -14.04 -0.58
CA ARG A 123 2.55 -13.88 -1.54
C ARG A 123 3.92 -13.86 -0.85
N GLY A 124 4.06 -14.52 0.30
CA GLY A 124 5.30 -14.58 1.07
C GLY A 124 6.49 -15.26 0.38
N GLU A 125 6.29 -15.85 -0.80
CA GLU A 125 7.39 -16.35 -1.64
C GLU A 125 8.15 -15.23 -2.36
N GLU A 126 7.53 -14.05 -2.52
CA GLU A 126 8.17 -12.90 -3.14
C GLU A 126 8.87 -12.03 -2.10
N GLU A 127 10.17 -11.81 -2.30
CA GLU A 127 11.05 -11.13 -1.35
C GLU A 127 10.53 -9.78 -0.85
N ILE A 128 9.95 -8.96 -1.75
CA ILE A 128 9.45 -7.63 -1.40
C ILE A 128 8.27 -7.67 -0.42
N PHE A 129 7.40 -8.67 -0.51
CA PHE A 129 6.27 -8.82 0.41
C PHE A 129 6.73 -9.37 1.75
N THR A 130 7.72 -10.27 1.75
CA THR A 130 8.37 -10.74 2.99
C THR A 130 9.10 -9.62 3.72
N LYS A 131 9.84 -8.76 3.00
CA LYS A 131 10.44 -7.54 3.56
C LYS A 131 9.36 -6.63 4.15
N ALA A 132 8.29 -6.35 3.41
CA ALA A 132 7.18 -5.53 3.90
C ALA A 132 6.53 -6.10 5.17
N LEU A 133 6.32 -7.41 5.26
CA LEU A 133 5.77 -8.07 6.45
C LEU A 133 6.65 -7.85 7.68
N SER A 134 7.98 -7.98 7.54
CA SER A 134 8.92 -7.77 8.64
C SER A 134 8.92 -6.33 9.20
N LEU A 135 8.50 -5.36 8.39
CA LEU A 135 8.39 -3.95 8.79
C LEU A 135 7.08 -3.64 9.53
N LEU A 136 6.11 -4.56 9.48
CA LEU A 136 4.80 -4.42 10.12
C LEU A 136 4.69 -5.16 11.46
N ASP A 137 5.69 -5.97 11.82
CA ASP A 137 5.78 -6.70 13.09
C ASP A 137 6.25 -5.80 14.25
#